data_AF-A0A3D3HE20-F1
#
_entry.id   AF-A0A3D3HE20-F1
#
_cell.length_a   1.000
_cell.length_b   1.000
_cell.length_c   1.000
_cell.angle_alpha   90.00
_cell.angle_beta   90.00
_cell.angle_gamma   90.00
#
_symmetry.space_group_name_H-M   'P 1'
#
loop_
_entity.id
_entity.type
_entity.pdbx_description
1 polymer ?
#
loop_
_entity_poly.entity_id
_entity_poly.type
_entity_poly.pdbx_seq_one_letter_code
_entity_poly.pdbx_strand_id
1 'polypeptide(L)' 'VNYEEWSICKPGVACGVRENIDLFRFLREPLLRAFGEEWYDKLEWAAGEYNKHIDNGNH' A
#
# COMPACT_ATOMS: atom_id res chain seq x y z
N VAL A 1 -4.21 3.65 -14.91
CA VAL A 1 -4.99 4.54 -14.00
C VAL A 1 -4.73 5.96 -14.47
N ASN A 2 -5.77 6.73 -14.79
CA ASN A 2 -5.59 8.13 -15.20
C ASN A 2 -5.68 9.00 -13.95
N TYR A 3 -4.55 9.50 -13.48
CA TYR A 3 -4.47 10.40 -12.32
C TYR A 3 -3.97 11.75 -12.83
N GLU A 4 -4.67 12.83 -12.44
CA GLU A 4 -4.20 14.18 -12.71
C GLU A 4 -3.13 14.58 -11.71
N GLU A 5 -1.90 14.76 -12.21
CA GLU A 5 -0.77 15.18 -11.39
C GLU A 5 -0.78 16.70 -11.18
N TRP A 6 -1.20 17.11 -9.98
CA TRP A 6 -1.18 18.51 -9.57
C TRP A 6 0.08 18.82 -8.78
N SER A 7 0.63 20.03 -8.92
CA SER A 7 1.86 20.45 -8.23
C SER A 7 1.77 20.33 -6.70
N ILE A 8 0.55 20.44 -6.14
CA ILE A 8 0.26 20.26 -4.71
C ILE A 8 0.45 18.83 -4.22
N CYS A 9 0.52 17.84 -5.11
CA CYS A 9 0.69 16.43 -4.78
C CYS A 9 2.16 16.04 -4.60
N LYS A 10 3.11 16.85 -5.08
CA LYS A 10 4.57 16.59 -4.98
C LYS A 10 5.06 16.36 -3.55
N PRO A 11 4.63 17.13 -2.52
CA PRO A 11 5.00 16.85 -1.14
C PRO A 11 4.48 15.50 -0.63
N GLY A 12 3.30 15.06 -1.08
CA GLY A 12 2.72 13.76 -0.73
C GLY A 12 3.53 12.60 -1.30
N VAL A 13 3.97 12.73 -2.55
CA VAL A 13 4.86 11.74 -3.20
C VAL A 13 6.21 11.66 -2.48
N ALA A 14 6.84 12.80 -2.20
CA ALA A 14 8.11 12.84 -1.47
C ALA A 14 8.00 12.24 -0.06
N CYS A 15 6.86 12.47 0.62
CA CYS A 15 6.57 11.85 1.91
C CYS A 15 6.47 10.32 1.78
N GLY A 16 5.72 9.82 0.80
CA GLY A 16 5.57 8.38 0.56
C GLY A 16 6.90 7.67 0.27
N VAL A 17 7.75 8.27 -0.58
CA VAL A 17 9.09 7.74 -0.88
C VAL A 17 9.97 7.65 0.37
N ARG A 18 9.90 8.67 1.24
CA ARG A 18 10.71 8.73 2.47
C ARG A 18 10.28 7.70 3.51
N GLU A 19 8.99 7.49 3.67
CA GLU A 19 8.47 6.55 4.68
C GLU A 19 8.68 5.09 4.26
N ASN A 20 8.79 4.79 2.96
CA ASN A 20 8.97 3.44 2.41
C ASN A 20 8.03 2.39 3.05
N ILE A 21 6.79 2.82 3.29
CA ILE A 21 5.73 1.99 3.86
C ILE A 21 4.80 1.50 2.73
N ASP A 22 4.31 0.27 2.87
CA ASP A 22 3.32 -0.27 1.95
C ASP A 22 2.02 0.53 2.04
N LEU A 23 1.40 0.79 0.88
CA LEU A 23 0.18 1.61 0.79
C LEU A 23 -0.96 1.06 1.65
N PHE A 24 -1.12 -0.27 1.73
CA PHE A 24 -2.17 -0.88 2.53
C PHE A 24 -1.97 -0.67 4.04
N ARG A 25 -0.71 -0.58 4.50
CA ARG A 25 -0.36 -0.28 5.90
C ARG A 25 -0.62 1.18 6.23
N PHE A 26 -0.29 2.09 5.31
CA PHE A 26 -0.66 3.51 5.43
C PHE A 26 -2.18 3.70 5.54
N LEU A 27 -2.94 2.89 4.80
CA LEU A 27 -4.40 2.93 4.79
C LEU A 27 -5.04 1.97 5.82
N ARG A 28 -4.32 1.52 6.85
CA ARG A 28 -4.85 0.55 7.82
C ARG A 28 -6.18 0.97 8.45
N GLU A 29 -6.24 2.15 9.06
CA GLU A 29 -7.48 2.62 9.68
C GLU A 29 -8.66 2.79 8.71
N PRO A 30 -8.52 3.44 7.53
CA PRO A 30 -9.63 3.54 6.59
C PRO A 30 -10.06 2.19 6.02
N LEU A 31 -9.12 1.26 5.79
CA LEU A 31 -9.44 -0.09 5.30
C LEU A 31 -10.16 -0.92 6.36
N LEU A 32 -9.72 -0.86 7.63
CA LEU A 32 -10.41 -1.51 8.74
C LEU A 32 -11.85 -0.99 8.90
N ARG A 33 -12.06 0.32 8.79
CA ARG A 33 -13.40 0.92 8.86
C ARG A 33 -14.31 0.52 7.70
N ALA A 34 -13.74 0.33 6.50
CA ALA A 34 -14.50 0.01 5.30
C ALA A 34 -14.83 -1.49 5.18
N PHE A 35 -13.89 -2.36 5.56
CA PHE A 35 -13.94 -3.79 5.25
C PHE A 35 -13.84 -4.72 6.47
N GLY A 36 -13.49 -4.19 7.65
CA GLY A 36 -13.33 -4.96 8.88
C GLY A 36 -11.94 -5.59 9.04
N GLU A 37 -11.71 -6.12 10.25
CA GLU A 37 -10.43 -6.70 10.68
C GLU A 37 -10.07 -7.97 9.92
N GLU A 38 -11.01 -8.90 9.78
CA GLU A 38 -10.77 -10.18 9.09
C GLU A 38 -10.36 -9.99 7.61
N TRP A 39 -10.88 -8.96 6.96
CA TRP A 39 -10.49 -8.63 5.60
C TRP A 39 -9.07 -8.06 5.54
N TYR A 40 -8.73 -7.17 6.49
CA TYR A 40 -7.41 -6.56 6.56
C TYR A 40 -6.33 -7.61 6.85
N ASP A 41 -6.61 -8.58 7.72
CA ASP A 41 -5.68 -9.70 8.02
C ASP A 41 -5.38 -10.54 6.77
N LYS A 42 -6.40 -10.81 5.94
CA LYS A 42 -6.21 -11.52 4.65
C LYS A 42 -5.36 -10.70 3.69
N LEU A 43 -5.50 -9.38 3.68
CA LEU A 43 -4.68 -8.49 2.87
C LEU A 43 -3.21 -8.51 3.33
N GLU A 44 -2.95 -8.48 4.64
CA GLU A 44 -1.59 -8.59 5.16
C GLU A 44 -0.95 -9.93 4.80
N TRP A 45 -1.71 -11.03 4.90
CA TRP A 45 -1.26 -12.35 4.47
C TRP A 45 -0.90 -12.38 2.98
N ALA A 46 -1.80 -11.87 2.12
CA ALA A 46 -1.58 -11.84 0.67
C ALA A 46 -0.37 -10.98 0.29
N ALA A 47 -0.17 -9.84 0.95
CA ALA A 47 1.01 -8.99 0.76
C ALA A 47 2.31 -9.71 1.16
N GLY A 48 2.27 -10.48 2.26
CA GLY A 48 3.40 -11.32 2.68
C GLY A 48 3.76 -12.38 1.66
N GLU A 49 2.77 -13.09 1.09
CA GLU A 49 3.01 -14.06 0.02
C GLU A 49 3.51 -13.38 -1.26
N TYR A 50 2.93 -12.25 -1.65
CA TYR A 50 3.37 -11.49 -2.83
C TYR A 50 4.85 -11.11 -2.74
N ASN A 51 5.30 -10.59 -1.60
CA ASN A 51 6.70 -10.22 -1.39
C ASN A 51 7.64 -11.43 -1.48
N LYS A 52 7.26 -12.59 -0.92
CA LYS A 52 8.03 -13.84 -1.05
C LYS A 52 8.16 -14.27 -2.52
N HIS A 53 7.15 -14.01 -3.34
CA HIS A 53 7.19 -14.35 -4.77
C HIS A 53 7.98 -13.32 -5.60
N ILE A 54 8.02 -12.04 -5.21
CA ILE A 54 8.87 -11.02 -5.84
C ILE A 54 10.36 -11.30 -5.60
N ASP A 55 10.74 -11.65 -4.37
CA ASP A 55 12.16 -11.88 -4.01
C ASP A 55 12.76 -13.13 -4.70
N ASN A 56 11.90 -14.05 -5.16
CA ASN A 56 12.29 -15.31 -5.81
C ASN A 56 12.42 -15.22 -7.35
N GLY A 57 12.47 -14.01 -7.91
CA GLY A 57 12.98 -13.79 -9.27
C GLY A 57 11.94 -13.86 -10.39
N ASN A 58 10.99 -12.92 -10.40
CA ASN A 58 10.37 -12.52 -11.67
C ASN A 58 9.75 -11.12 -11.57
N HIS A 59 10.46 -10.12 -12.12
CA HIS A 59 9.83 -9.11 -12.96
C HIS A 59 10.65 -8.89 -14.23
#